data_AF-A0A2M8NEG2-F1
#
_entry.id   AF-A0A2M8NEG2-F1
#
_cell.length_a   1.000
_cell.length_b   1.000
_cell.length_c   1.000
_cell.angle_alpha   90.00
_cell.angle_beta   90.00
_cell.angle_gamma   90.00
#
_symmetry.space_group_name_H-M   'P 1'
#
loop_
_entity.id
_entity.type
_entity.pdbx_description
1 polymer ?
#
loop_
_entity_poly.entity_id
_entity_poly.type
_entity_poly.pdbx_seq_one_letter_code
_entity_poly.pdbx_strand_id
1 'polypeptide(L)'
;MGAFDIREAFEDATNLAIMEMEEAGVDVISDGEMKRFNFLVGFYDSIHGLEKIPWERQLGYPGPDMIDAFRAVAPLSASDFGLTAEWVYAQTRTNKPMVTPFGGPVT
;
A
#
# COMPACT_ATOMS: atom_id res chain seq x y z
N MET A 1 1.27 -17.48 -11.50
CA MET A 1 0.60 -17.57 -10.19
C MET A 1 -0.83 -17.14 -10.37
N GLY A 2 -1.79 -17.89 -9.82
CA GLY A 2 -3.19 -17.51 -9.76
C GLY A 2 -3.44 -16.50 -8.62
N ALA A 3 -4.68 -16.00 -8.56
CA ALA A 3 -5.06 -15.01 -7.55
C ALA A 3 -4.95 -15.54 -6.11
N PHE A 4 -5.13 -16.85 -5.89
CA PHE A 4 -4.95 -17.48 -4.58
C PHE A 4 -3.48 -17.56 -4.19
N ASP A 5 -2.62 -18.06 -5.09
CA ASP A 5 -1.16 -18.11 -4.87
C ASP A 5 -0.59 -16.72 -4.53
N ILE A 6 -1.04 -15.68 -5.23
CA ILE A 6 -0.61 -14.29 -4.98
C ILE A 6 -1.05 -13.83 -3.60
N ARG A 7 -2.30 -14.12 -3.22
CA ARG A 7 -2.82 -13.74 -1.91
C ARG A 7 -2.07 -14.43 -0.79
N GLU A 8 -1.87 -15.74 -0.90
CA GLU A 8 -1.11 -16.54 0.06
C GLU A 8 0.32 -16.01 0.20
N ALA A 9 1.01 -15.74 -0.92
CA ALA A 9 2.36 -15.18 -0.89
C ALA A 9 2.45 -13.84 -0.14
N PHE A 10 1.48 -12.94 -0.33
CA PHE A 10 1.43 -11.67 0.39
C PHE A 10 1.09 -11.82 1.87
N GLU A 11 0.20 -12.75 2.19
CA GLU A 11 -0.16 -13.09 3.56
C GLU A 11 1.03 -13.69 4.33
N ASP A 12 1.77 -14.62 3.71
CA ASP A 12 2.96 -15.21 4.28
C ASP A 12 4.08 -14.18 4.49
N ALA A 13 4.31 -13.31 3.50
CA ALA A 13 5.27 -12.21 3.63
C ALA A 13 4.91 -11.27 4.79
N THR A 14 3.62 -10.95 4.95
CA THR A 14 3.12 -10.13 6.07
C THR A 14 3.39 -10.81 7.41
N ASN A 15 3.09 -12.11 7.52
CA ASN A 15 3.29 -12.89 8.74
C ASN A 15 4.78 -12.96 9.13
N LEU A 16 5.65 -13.15 8.14
CA LEU A 16 7.10 -13.18 8.35
C LEU A 16 7.63 -11.82 8.84
N ALA A 17 7.20 -10.71 8.23
CA ALA A 17 7.61 -9.37 8.67
C ALA A 17 7.24 -9.09 10.13
N ILE A 18 6.03 -9.48 10.54
CA ILE A 18 5.57 -9.37 11.93
C ILE A 18 6.42 -10.25 12.86
N MET A 19 6.63 -11.52 12.50
CA MET A 19 7.40 -12.48 13.30
C MET A 19 8.83 -11.99 13.56
N GLU A 20 9.52 -11.52 12.52
CA GLU A 20 10.89 -11.02 12.61
C GLU A 20 10.99 -9.77 13.50
N MET A 21 10.05 -8.83 13.39
CA MET A 21 10.01 -7.66 14.28
C MET A 21 9.68 -8.03 15.74
N GLU A 22 8.86 -9.04 15.96
CA GLU A 22 8.60 -9.56 17.31
C GLU A 22 9.84 -10.21 17.92
N GLU A 23 10.52 -11.09 17.19
CA GLU A 23 11.74 -11.78 17.61
C GLU A 23 12.89 -10.78 17.85
N ALA A 24 13.01 -9.76 17.01
CA ALA A 24 13.97 -8.67 17.19
C ALA A 24 13.69 -7.77 18.41
N GLY A 25 12.52 -7.91 19.06
CA GLY A 25 12.17 -7.14 20.24
C GLY A 25 11.71 -5.71 19.97
N VAL A 26 11.22 -5.41 18.75
CA VAL A 26 10.71 -4.07 18.41
C VAL A 26 9.42 -3.75 19.20
N ASP A 27 9.32 -2.56 19.78
CA ASP A 27 8.19 -2.19 20.65
C ASP A 27 6.88 -1.88 19.90
N VAL A 28 6.99 -1.18 18.76
CA VAL A 28 5.86 -0.84 17.87
C VAL A 28 6.20 -1.35 16.47
N ILE A 29 5.36 -2.23 15.93
CA ILE A 29 5.66 -2.97 14.70
C ILE A 29 4.73 -2.55 13.55
N SER A 30 5.00 -3.03 12.33
CA SER A 30 4.13 -2.83 11.17
C SER A 30 3.81 -4.16 10.48
N ASP A 31 3.01 -4.11 9.42
CA ASP A 31 2.78 -5.24 8.50
C ASP A 31 3.86 -5.32 7.39
N GLY A 32 4.86 -4.44 7.45
CA GLY A 32 5.92 -4.30 6.45
C GLY A 32 5.44 -3.75 5.09
N GLU A 33 4.18 -3.34 4.94
CA GLU A 33 3.57 -2.98 3.65
C GLU A 33 3.65 -4.12 2.61
N MET A 34 3.73 -5.39 3.05
CA MET A 34 3.98 -6.53 2.18
C MET A 34 2.90 -6.76 1.13
N LYS A 35 1.68 -6.23 1.34
CA LYS A 35 0.56 -6.31 0.39
C LYS A 35 0.55 -5.16 -0.64
N ARG A 36 1.50 -4.23 -0.56
CA ARG A 36 1.57 -3.04 -1.43
C ARG A 36 2.68 -3.24 -2.46
N PHE A 37 2.34 -3.03 -3.74
CA PHE A 37 3.32 -3.13 -4.83
C PHE A 37 4.23 -1.89 -4.90
N ASN A 38 3.69 -0.71 -4.63
CA ASN A 38 4.48 0.50 -4.39
C ASN A 38 3.68 1.48 -3.52
N PHE A 39 4.39 2.47 -2.95
CA PHE A 39 3.85 3.43 -1.98
C PHE A 39 2.75 4.36 -2.53
N LEU A 40 2.62 4.51 -3.86
CA LEU A 40 1.74 5.52 -4.48
C LEU A 40 0.55 4.90 -5.23
N VAL A 41 0.73 3.74 -5.87
CA VAL A 41 -0.10 3.25 -6.98
C VAL A 41 -1.32 2.45 -6.51
N GLY A 42 -1.50 2.20 -5.20
CA GLY A 42 -2.75 1.62 -4.68
C GLY A 42 -3.74 2.66 -4.13
N PHE A 43 -3.22 3.78 -3.64
CA PHE A 43 -4.02 4.75 -2.88
C PHE A 43 -4.98 5.54 -3.77
N TYR A 44 -4.50 6.04 -4.91
CA TYR A 44 -5.29 6.92 -5.77
C TYR A 44 -6.50 6.22 -6.40
N ASP A 45 -6.45 4.90 -6.58
CA ASP A 45 -7.56 4.11 -7.11
C ASP A 45 -8.80 4.14 -6.19
N SER A 46 -8.60 4.42 -4.91
CA SER A 46 -9.69 4.58 -3.92
C SER A 46 -10.27 6.00 -3.86
N ILE A 47 -9.64 6.98 -4.54
CA ILE A 47 -10.02 8.39 -4.46
C ILE A 47 -10.92 8.74 -5.64
N HIS A 48 -12.17 9.09 -5.34
CA HIS A 48 -13.10 9.65 -6.31
C HIS A 48 -12.77 11.11 -6.65
N GLY A 49 -13.07 11.50 -7.88
CA GLY A 49 -12.78 12.84 -8.39
C GLY A 49 -11.37 13.02 -8.95
N LEU A 50 -10.60 11.93 -9.06
CA LEU A 50 -9.32 11.88 -9.78
C LEU A 50 -9.47 11.23 -11.16
N GLU A 51 -8.76 11.80 -12.14
CA GLU A 51 -8.56 11.24 -13.46
C GLU A 51 -7.06 10.95 -13.66
N LYS A 52 -6.71 9.72 -14.03
CA LYS A 52 -5.31 9.33 -14.31
C LYS A 52 -4.84 9.94 -15.63
N ILE A 53 -3.68 10.58 -15.61
CA ILE A 53 -3.01 11.15 -16.77
C ILE A 53 -2.04 10.11 -17.32
N PRO A 54 -2.11 9.77 -18.63
CA PRO A 54 -1.14 8.88 -19.25
C PRO A 54 0.29 9.42 -19.16
N TRP A 55 1.26 8.54 -18.97
CA TRP A 55 2.68 8.93 -18.98
C TRP A 55 3.07 9.50 -20.35
N GLU A 56 3.84 10.58 -20.34
CA GLU A 56 4.38 11.17 -21.57
C GLU A 56 5.43 10.25 -22.21
N ARG A 57 6.27 9.63 -21.37
CA ARG A 57 7.26 8.64 -21.81
C ARG A 57 6.76 7.23 -21.50
N GLN A 58 6.73 6.38 -22.52
CA GLN A 58 6.29 4.99 -22.38
C GLN A 58 7.42 3.97 -22.57
N LEU A 59 8.60 4.40 -23.01
CA LEU A 59 9.75 3.55 -23.30
C LEU A 59 11.02 4.07 -22.63
N GLY A 60 11.91 3.16 -22.23
CA GLY A 60 13.19 3.48 -21.59
C GLY A 60 13.19 3.18 -20.09
N TYR A 61 14.19 3.71 -19.38
CA TYR A 61 14.33 3.53 -17.94
C TYR A 61 13.26 4.35 -17.19
N PRO A 62 12.59 3.76 -16.17
CA PRO A 62 11.63 4.49 -15.34
C PRO A 62 12.21 5.77 -14.75
N GLY A 63 11.56 6.89 -15.02
CA GLY A 63 11.95 8.22 -14.53
C GLY A 63 10.76 8.99 -13.95
N PRO A 64 10.97 10.21 -13.45
CA PRO A 64 9.90 11.07 -12.93
C PRO A 64 8.75 11.31 -13.90
N ASP A 65 9.02 11.22 -15.21
CA ASP A 65 8.05 11.34 -16.31
C ASP A 65 7.28 10.05 -16.62
N MET A 66 7.54 8.98 -15.85
CA MET A 66 6.85 7.69 -15.87
C MET A 66 6.20 7.34 -14.51
N ILE A 67 5.92 8.35 -13.69
CA ILE A 67 5.17 8.19 -12.43
C ILE A 67 3.71 8.52 -12.71
N ASP A 68 2.79 7.82 -12.05
CA ASP A 68 1.37 8.11 -12.13
C ASP A 68 1.08 9.56 -11.75
N ALA A 69 0.45 10.30 -12.67
CA ALA A 69 -0.01 11.66 -12.47
C ALA A 69 -1.53 11.70 -12.55
N PHE A 70 -2.16 12.57 -11.78
CA PHE A 70 -3.62 12.66 -11.68
C PHE A 70 -4.09 14.10 -11.83
N ARG A 71 -5.29 14.27 -12.39
CA ARG A 71 -6.01 15.53 -12.45
C ARG A 71 -7.23 15.46 -11.53
N ALA A 72 -7.39 16.45 -10.66
CA ALA A 72 -8.64 16.62 -9.91
C ALA A 72 -9.72 17.16 -10.86
N VAL A 73 -10.79 16.39 -11.04
CA VAL A 73 -11.92 16.70 -11.94
C VAL A 73 -13.24 16.95 -11.20
N ALA A 74 -13.27 16.65 -9.90
CA ALA A 74 -14.41 16.88 -9.00
C ALA A 74 -13.89 17.00 -7.54
N PRO A 75 -14.75 17.36 -6.55
CA PRO A 75 -14.39 17.25 -5.14
C PRO A 75 -13.88 15.84 -4.81
N LEU A 76 -12.78 15.76 -4.06
CA LEU A 76 -12.12 14.50 -3.74
C LEU A 76 -12.79 13.82 -2.54
N SER A 77 -12.99 12.52 -2.64
CA SER A 77 -13.51 11.70 -1.52
C SER A 77 -13.00 10.27 -1.61
N ALA A 78 -12.73 9.65 -0.47
CA ALA A 78 -12.33 8.25 -0.36
C ALA A 78 -12.92 7.63 0.91
N SER A 79 -13.12 6.32 0.92
CA SER A 79 -13.64 5.59 2.08
C SER A 79 -12.54 5.17 3.05
N ASP A 80 -11.59 4.38 2.58
CA ASP A 80 -10.65 3.64 3.42
C ASP A 80 -9.23 3.57 2.85
N PHE A 81 -9.01 4.21 1.71
CA PHE A 81 -7.72 4.30 1.05
C PHE A 81 -7.09 2.94 0.67
N GLY A 82 -7.90 1.86 0.63
CA GLY A 82 -7.42 0.49 0.43
C GLY A 82 -6.68 -0.12 1.62
N LEU A 83 -6.65 0.55 2.78
CA LEU A 83 -5.83 0.17 3.93
C LEU A 83 -6.53 -0.74 4.94
N THR A 84 -7.85 -0.68 5.02
CA THR A 84 -8.56 -1.33 6.13
C THR A 84 -8.37 -2.84 6.13
N ALA A 85 -8.36 -3.48 4.96
CA ALA A 85 -8.25 -4.93 4.85
C ALA A 85 -6.89 -5.46 5.31
N GLU A 86 -5.79 -4.81 4.93
CA GLU A 86 -4.45 -5.20 5.36
C GLU A 86 -4.21 -4.90 6.84
N TRP A 87 -4.72 -3.76 7.33
CA TRP A 87 -4.63 -3.40 8.75
C TRP A 87 -5.35 -4.40 9.65
N VAL A 88 -6.60 -4.75 9.30
CA VAL A 88 -7.38 -5.76 10.04
C VAL A 88 -6.69 -7.12 9.98
N TYR A 89 -6.14 -7.50 8.83
CA TYR A 89 -5.38 -8.74 8.73
C TYR A 89 -4.20 -8.76 9.70
N ALA A 90 -3.35 -7.73 9.67
CA ALA A 90 -2.13 -7.67 10.48
C ALA A 90 -2.43 -7.62 11.99
N GLN A 91 -3.47 -6.88 12.40
CA GLN A 91 -3.88 -6.79 13.81
C GLN A 91 -4.20 -8.14 14.45
N THR A 92 -4.69 -9.14 13.70
CA THR A 92 -4.99 -10.44 14.31
C THR A 92 -3.77 -11.35 14.45
N ARG A 93 -2.56 -10.90 14.07
CA ARG A 93 -1.32 -11.70 14.12
C ARG A 93 -0.37 -11.32 15.24
N THR A 94 -0.66 -10.24 15.96
CA THR A 94 0.18 -9.75 17.05
C THR A 94 -0.68 -9.12 18.15
N ASN A 95 -0.13 -9.05 19.36
CA ASN A 95 -0.69 -8.22 20.44
C ASN A 95 0.11 -6.93 20.67
N LYS A 96 1.19 -6.70 19.92
CA LYS A 96 2.00 -5.48 20.03
C LYS A 96 1.25 -4.30 19.41
N PRO A 97 1.54 -3.07 19.88
CA PRO A 97 1.11 -1.86 19.17
C PRO A 97 1.59 -1.89 17.72
N MET A 98 0.72 -1.49 16.81
CA MET A 98 1.01 -1.46 15.38
C MET A 98 1.01 -0.03 14.82
N VAL A 99 1.77 0.16 13.76
CA VAL A 99 1.77 1.36 12.91
C VAL A 99 1.71 0.94 11.45
N THR A 100 1.05 1.75 10.62
CA THR A 100 1.09 1.61 9.16
C THR A 100 1.36 2.97 8.54
N PRO A 101 2.25 3.08 7.54
CA PRO A 101 2.51 4.35 6.88
C PRO A 101 1.34 4.71 5.97
N PHE A 102 0.98 5.99 5.98
CA PHE A 102 -0.05 6.57 5.15
C PHE A 102 0.49 7.83 4.47
N GLY A 103 0.33 7.90 3.14
CA GLY A 103 0.71 9.07 2.36
C GLY A 103 -0.14 10.28 2.73
N GLY A 104 0.52 11.36 3.16
CA GLY A 104 -0.15 12.63 3.41
C GLY A 104 -0.61 13.30 2.12
N PRO A 105 -1.48 14.32 2.18
CA PRO A 105 -2.09 14.95 1.00
C PRO A 105 -1.12 15.76 0.11
N VAL A 106 0.15 15.87 0.49
CA VAL A 106 1.18 16.66 -0.22
C VAL A 106 2.28 15.76 -0.80
N THR A 107 2.21 14.45 -0.57
CA THR A 107 3.13 13.45 -1.12
C THR A 107 2.68 13.00 -2.51
#